data_AF-A0A2V6JM76-F1
#
_entry.id   AF-A0A2V6JM76-F1
#
_cell.length_a   1.000
_cell.length_b   1.000
_cell.length_c   1.000
_cell.angle_alpha   90.00
_cell.angle_beta   90.00
_cell.angle_gamma   90.00
#
_symmetry.space_group_name_H-M   'P 1'
#
loop_
_entity.id
_entity.type
_entity.pdbx_description
1 polymer ?
#
loop_
_entity_poly.entity_id
_entity_poly.type
_entity_poly.pdbx_seq_one_letter_code
_entity_poly.pdbx_strand_id
1 'polypeptide(L)'
;MSELAGPHRFVPNRGAPLRIFLVFVILLFAAERVAAEAPVFNALVKAGRLLDPRSGNVLSPAAVLIENGKIKEVGPPSQVQAKAPAGVKTIDLGSATLLPGLIDSHTHLLIDPVAPAEVEWARRYNGA
;
A
#
# COMPACT_ATOMS: atom_id res chain seq x y z
N MET A 1 67.05 34.85 -28.50
CA MET A 1 65.84 33.99 -28.49
C MET A 1 65.27 34.08 -27.08
N SER A 2 64.67 35.21 -26.66
CA SER A 2 63.30 35.68 -26.93
C SER A 2 62.23 34.69 -26.49
N GLU A 3 61.78 34.77 -25.24
CA GLU A 3 60.38 34.48 -24.94
C GLU A 3 59.91 35.28 -23.71
N LEU A 4 58.80 36.00 -23.91
CA LEU A 4 58.25 37.04 -23.07
C LEU A 4 57.19 36.44 -22.13
N ALA A 5 57.37 36.59 -20.83
CA ALA A 5 56.33 36.32 -19.84
C ALA A 5 55.26 37.44 -19.90
N GLY A 6 54.10 37.14 -20.50
CA GLY A 6 52.93 38.02 -20.50
C GLY A 6 52.16 37.99 -19.17
N PRO A 7 51.37 39.02 -18.83
CA PRO A 7 50.71 39.13 -17.53
C PRO A 7 49.52 38.17 -17.43
N HIS A 8 49.47 37.38 -16.35
CA HIS A 8 48.31 36.56 -16.02
C HIS A 8 47.11 37.46 -15.70
N ARG A 9 46.28 37.73 -16.72
CA ARG A 9 45.00 38.43 -16.56
C ARG A 9 44.05 37.50 -15.78
N PHE A 10 43.78 37.83 -14.52
CA PHE A 10 42.67 37.26 -13.78
C PHE A 10 41.36 37.68 -14.45
N VAL A 11 40.71 36.76 -15.16
CA VAL A 11 39.38 36.95 -15.74
C VAL A 11 38.36 36.44 -14.72
N PRO A 12 37.64 37.31 -13.98
CA PRO A 12 36.63 36.83 -13.04
C PRO A 12 35.53 36.11 -13.83
N ASN A 13 35.26 34.86 -13.44
CA ASN A 13 34.23 34.03 -14.05
C ASN A 13 32.84 34.58 -13.71
N ARG A 14 32.34 35.53 -14.52
CA ARG A 14 31.02 36.17 -14.34
C ARG A 14 29.84 35.18 -14.35
N GLY A 15 30.05 33.94 -14.77
CA GLY A 15 29.06 32.86 -14.77
C GLY A 15 29.07 31.95 -13.53
N ALA A 16 30.05 32.08 -12.63
CA ALA A 16 30.12 31.29 -11.41
C ALA A 16 28.87 31.42 -10.50
N PRO A 17 28.33 32.63 -10.20
CA PRO A 17 27.16 32.74 -9.33
C PRO A 17 25.89 32.18 -10.00
N LEU A 18 25.77 32.31 -11.32
CA LEU A 18 24.64 31.78 -12.08
C LEU A 18 24.66 30.26 -12.16
N ARG A 19 25.83 29.64 -12.31
CA ARG A 19 26.00 28.17 -12.29
C ARG A 19 25.71 27.59 -10.91
N ILE A 20 26.19 28.25 -9.85
CA ILE A 20 25.91 27.84 -8.46
C ILE A 20 24.42 27.98 -8.17
N PHE A 21 23.80 29.08 -8.61
CA PHE A 21 22.36 29.30 -8.48
C PHE A 21 21.54 28.23 -9.24
N LEU A 22 21.92 27.89 -10.47
CA LEU A 22 21.28 26.82 -11.23
C LEU A 22 21.42 25.44 -10.57
N VAL A 23 22.61 25.11 -10.06
CA VAL A 23 22.82 23.87 -9.30
C VAL A 23 21.97 23.86 -8.03
N PHE A 24 21.89 25.00 -7.33
CA PHE A 24 21.07 25.14 -6.12
C PHE A 24 19.57 24.97 -6.41
N VAL A 25 19.08 25.55 -7.52
CA VAL A 25 17.69 25.39 -7.98
C VAL A 25 17.41 23.93 -8.37
N ILE A 26 18.33 23.27 -9.07
CA ILE A 26 18.21 21.84 -9.43
C ILE A 26 18.18 20.97 -8.16
N LEU A 27 19.02 21.25 -7.18
CA LEU A 27 19.05 20.53 -5.90
C LEU A 27 17.78 20.77 -5.07
N LEU A 28 17.24 22.00 -5.08
CA LEU A 28 15.96 22.30 -4.43
C LEU A 28 14.80 21.53 -5.08
N PHE A 29 14.78 21.45 -6.41
CA PHE A 29 13.75 20.71 -7.15
C PHE A 29 13.85 19.18 -6.99
N ALA A 30 15.06 18.66 -6.73
CA ALA A 30 15.29 17.24 -6.47
C ALA A 30 14.80 16.80 -5.07
N ALA A 31 14.86 17.70 -4.08
CA ALA A 31 14.45 17.41 -2.70
C ALA A 31 12.93 17.18 -2.56
N GLU A 32 12.10 17.78 -3.43
CA GLU A 32 10.65 17.60 -3.40
C GLU A 32 10.18 16.20 -3.87
N ARG A 33 11.07 15.39 -4.47
CA ARG A 33 10.70 14.09 -5.06
C ARG A 33 10.74 12.91 -4.10
N VAL A 34 11.11 13.12 -2.84
CA VAL A 34 11.12 12.06 -1.81
C VAL A 34 9.96 12.26 -0.83
N ALA A 35 8.74 12.36 -1.36
CA ALA A 35 7.57 12.00 -0.57
C ALA A 35 7.46 10.47 -0.63
N ALA A 36 7.70 9.79 0.49
CA ALA A 36 7.49 8.35 0.59
C ALA A 36 6.00 8.06 0.33
N GLU A 37 5.69 7.47 -0.82
CA GLU A 37 4.38 6.92 -1.11
C GLU A 37 4.12 5.83 -0.05
N ALA A 38 3.06 5.99 0.76
CA ALA A 38 2.69 4.97 1.74
C ALA A 38 2.60 3.61 1.02
N PRO A 39 3.03 2.49 1.63
CA PRO A 39 2.98 1.19 0.97
C PRO A 39 1.52 0.87 0.63
N VAL A 40 1.15 1.05 -0.64
CA VAL A 40 -0.22 0.81 -1.08
C VAL A 40 -0.36 -0.66 -1.45
N PHE A 41 -1.34 -1.31 -0.83
CA PHE A 41 -1.56 -2.74 -1.03
C PHE A 41 -2.09 -3.00 -2.45
N ASN A 42 -1.25 -3.61 -3.27
CA ASN A 42 -1.56 -4.03 -4.64
C ASN A 42 -1.42 -5.55 -4.73
N ALA A 43 -2.50 -6.24 -5.08
CA ALA A 43 -2.51 -7.70 -5.15
C ALA A 43 -3.55 -8.22 -6.13
N LEU A 44 -3.22 -9.34 -6.78
CA LEU A 44 -4.19 -10.20 -7.45
C LEU A 44 -4.46 -11.41 -6.56
N VAL A 45 -5.65 -11.49 -5.97
CA VAL A 45 -6.07 -12.61 -5.14
C VAL A 45 -6.86 -13.59 -6.00
N LYS A 46 -6.48 -14.86 -6.02
CA LYS A 46 -7.18 -15.95 -6.71
C LYS A 46 -7.76 -16.92 -5.69
N ALA A 47 -8.96 -17.41 -5.94
CA ALA A 47 -9.62 -18.38 -5.09
C ALA A 47 -10.52 -19.31 -5.92
N GLY A 48 -10.72 -20.53 -5.41
CA GLY A 48 -11.62 -21.50 -6.02
C GLY A 48 -13.07 -21.02 -6.01
N ARG A 49 -13.44 -20.21 -5.02
CA ARG A 49 -14.79 -19.65 -4.86
C ARG A 49 -14.75 -18.23 -4.31
N LEU A 50 -15.74 -17.42 -4.67
CA LEU A 50 -16.00 -16.10 -4.09
C LEU A 50 -17.50 -15.95 -3.83
N LEU A 51 -17.88 -15.60 -2.60
CA LEU A 51 -19.28 -15.25 -2.29
C LEU A 51 -19.53 -13.80 -2.65
N ASP A 52 -20.49 -13.54 -3.53
CA ASP A 52 -21.07 -12.21 -3.71
C ASP A 52 -22.25 -12.03 -2.74
N PRO A 53 -22.08 -11.28 -1.64
CA PRO A 53 -23.14 -11.10 -0.65
C PRO A 53 -24.33 -10.29 -1.19
N ARG A 54 -24.15 -9.52 -2.27
CA ARG A 54 -25.24 -8.71 -2.84
C ARG A 54 -26.25 -9.59 -3.56
N SER A 55 -25.78 -10.57 -4.33
CA SER A 55 -26.63 -11.48 -5.09
C SER A 55 -26.88 -12.82 -4.39
N GLY A 56 -26.06 -13.19 -3.41
CA GLY A 56 -26.08 -14.50 -2.76
C GLY A 56 -25.40 -15.61 -3.59
N ASN A 57 -24.86 -15.28 -4.77
CA ASN A 57 -24.23 -16.23 -5.66
C ASN A 57 -22.76 -16.51 -5.29
N VAL A 58 -22.26 -17.66 -5.72
CA VAL A 58 -20.84 -18.02 -5.62
C VAL A 58 -20.22 -18.03 -7.02
N LEU A 59 -19.19 -17.22 -7.22
CA LEU A 59 -18.36 -17.25 -8.43
C LEU A 59 -17.29 -18.33 -8.27
N SER A 60 -17.08 -19.17 -9.28
CA SER A 60 -16.09 -20.24 -9.24
C SER A 60 -15.54 -20.55 -10.64
N PRO A 61 -14.21 -20.54 -10.84
CA PRO A 61 -13.20 -19.90 -10.00
C PRO A 61 -13.33 -18.36 -10.04
N ALA A 62 -12.69 -17.67 -9.10
CA ALA A 62 -12.77 -16.21 -9.00
C ALA A 62 -11.41 -15.57 -8.69
N ALA A 63 -11.27 -14.31 -9.08
CA ALA A 63 -10.16 -13.47 -8.71
C ALA A 63 -10.61 -12.05 -8.36
N VAL A 64 -9.82 -11.38 -7.53
CA VAL A 64 -9.99 -10.00 -7.09
C VAL A 64 -8.68 -9.25 -7.34
N LEU A 65 -8.74 -8.20 -8.16
CA LEU A 65 -7.63 -7.26 -8.34
C LEU A 65 -7.80 -6.12 -7.34
N ILE A 66 -6.77 -5.89 -6.55
CA ILE A 66 -6.70 -4.82 -5.56
C ILE A 66 -5.62 -3.86 -6.01
N GLU A 67 -6.02 -2.59 -6.19
CA GLU A 67 -5.12 -1.49 -6.53
C GLU A 67 -5.33 -0.37 -5.52
N ASN A 68 -4.23 0.14 -5.00
CA ASN A 68 -4.19 1.20 -4.02
C ASN A 68 -5.09 0.93 -2.79
N GLY A 69 -5.07 -0.30 -2.30
CA GLY A 69 -5.89 -0.75 -1.16
C GLY A 69 -7.40 -0.83 -1.45
N LYS A 70 -7.82 -0.68 -2.71
CA LYS A 70 -9.23 -0.76 -3.12
C LYS A 70 -9.43 -1.90 -4.10
N ILE A 71 -10.61 -2.53 -4.05
CA ILE A 71 -11.01 -3.52 -5.05
C ILE A 71 -11.20 -2.79 -6.37
N LYS A 72 -10.34 -3.09 -7.35
CA LYS A 72 -10.39 -2.56 -8.70
C LYS A 72 -11.33 -3.39 -9.58
N GLU A 73 -11.23 -4.71 -9.47
CA GLU A 73 -12.03 -5.63 -10.27
C GLU A 73 -12.24 -6.98 -9.58
N VAL A 74 -13.38 -7.63 -9.87
CA VAL A 74 -13.73 -8.97 -9.42
C VAL A 74 -14.29 -9.74 -10.61
N GLY A 75 -13.92 -11.01 -10.77
CA GLY A 75 -14.44 -11.84 -11.86
C GLY A 75 -13.66 -13.13 -12.10
N PRO A 76 -13.83 -13.76 -13.28
CA PRO A 76 -13.07 -14.95 -13.67
C PRO A 76 -11.55 -14.68 -13.66
N PRO A 77 -10.71 -15.62 -13.17
CA PRO A 77 -9.28 -15.37 -12.99
C PRO A 77 -8.54 -14.90 -14.23
N SER A 78 -8.83 -15.46 -15.40
CA SER A 78 -8.18 -15.07 -16.65
C SER A 78 -8.49 -13.64 -17.07
N GLN A 79 -9.75 -13.21 -16.88
CA GLN A 79 -10.19 -11.86 -17.23
C GLN A 79 -9.60 -10.81 -16.30
N VAL A 80 -9.60 -11.09 -14.99
CA VAL A 80 -9.03 -10.18 -13.99
C VAL A 80 -7.50 -10.11 -14.14
N GLN A 81 -6.83 -11.25 -14.39
CA GLN A 81 -5.38 -11.30 -14.63
C GLN A 81 -4.96 -10.46 -15.84
N ALA A 82 -5.75 -10.43 -16.91
CA ALA A 82 -5.45 -9.64 -18.12
C ALA A 82 -5.43 -8.13 -17.87
N LYS A 83 -6.08 -7.67 -16.78
CA LYS A 83 -6.13 -6.27 -16.37
C LYS A 83 -5.16 -5.93 -15.25
N ALA A 84 -4.50 -6.95 -14.68
CA ALA A 84 -3.54 -6.77 -13.61
C ALA A 84 -2.21 -6.20 -14.14
N PRO A 85 -1.61 -5.20 -13.48
CA PRO A 85 -0.28 -4.71 -13.84
C PRO A 85 0.78 -5.81 -13.81
N ALA A 86 1.78 -5.70 -14.68
CA ALA A 86 2.90 -6.63 -14.70
C ALA A 86 3.63 -6.65 -13.34
N GLY A 87 3.93 -7.85 -12.84
CA GLY A 87 4.63 -8.02 -11.57
C GLY A 87 3.77 -7.79 -10.32
N VAL A 88 2.44 -7.61 -10.43
CA VAL A 88 1.58 -7.52 -9.25
C VAL A 88 1.71 -8.78 -8.38
N LYS A 89 1.76 -8.60 -7.07
CA LYS A 89 1.80 -9.71 -6.12
C LYS A 89 0.56 -10.58 -6.30
N THR A 90 0.76 -11.86 -6.62
CA THR A 90 -0.33 -12.83 -6.71
C THR A 90 -0.45 -13.59 -5.39
N ILE A 91 -1.67 -13.68 -4.86
CA ILE A 91 -2.01 -14.48 -3.68
C ILE A 91 -2.98 -15.56 -4.16
N ASP A 92 -2.52 -16.81 -4.20
CA ASP A 92 -3.36 -17.94 -4.59
C ASP A 92 -3.85 -18.68 -3.35
N LEU A 93 -5.17 -18.68 -3.16
CA LEU A 93 -5.83 -19.33 -2.02
C LEU A 93 -6.30 -20.76 -2.35
N GLY A 94 -5.98 -21.28 -3.54
CA GLY A 94 -6.36 -22.63 -3.96
C GLY A 94 -7.88 -22.82 -3.94
N SER A 95 -8.36 -23.87 -3.28
CA SER A 95 -9.79 -24.22 -3.22
C SER A 95 -10.62 -23.43 -2.20
N ALA A 96 -10.05 -22.40 -1.55
CA ALA A 96 -10.74 -21.62 -0.52
C ALA A 96 -11.96 -20.85 -1.08
N THR A 97 -12.85 -20.46 -0.16
CA THR A 97 -13.93 -19.49 -0.45
C THR A 97 -13.52 -18.12 0.06
N LEU A 98 -13.40 -17.16 -0.86
CA LEU A 98 -13.17 -15.77 -0.53
C LEU A 98 -14.47 -15.09 -0.11
N LEU A 99 -14.44 -14.40 1.03
CA LEU A 99 -15.55 -13.65 1.60
C LEU A 99 -15.16 -12.18 1.74
N PRO A 100 -16.13 -11.25 1.79
CA PRO A 100 -15.90 -9.95 2.38
C PRO A 100 -15.36 -10.09 3.81
N GLY A 101 -14.57 -9.11 4.26
CA GLY A 101 -14.17 -9.04 5.66
C GLY A 101 -15.40 -9.06 6.57
N LEU A 102 -15.35 -9.89 7.62
CA LEU A 102 -16.45 -9.97 8.58
C LEU A 102 -16.54 -8.65 9.36
N ILE A 103 -17.76 -8.20 9.62
CA ILE A 103 -18.03 -7.00 10.39
C ILE A 103 -18.62 -7.44 11.72
N ASP A 104 -17.93 -7.10 12.81
CA ASP A 104 -18.46 -7.22 14.16
C ASP A 104 -19.19 -5.91 14.52
N SER A 105 -20.49 -6.00 14.74
CA SER A 105 -21.33 -4.83 15.07
C SER A 105 -21.37 -4.54 16.57
N HIS A 106 -20.93 -5.47 17.43
CA HIS A 106 -21.01 -5.28 18.86
C HIS A 106 -19.96 -6.09 19.59
N THR A 107 -18.91 -5.40 20.03
CA THR A 107 -17.84 -5.98 20.84
C THR A 107 -17.54 -5.08 22.04
N HIS A 108 -17.14 -5.70 23.15
CA HIS A 108 -16.60 -4.99 24.29
C HIS A 108 -15.07 -5.17 24.31
N LEU A 109 -14.33 -4.20 23.80
CA LEU A 109 -12.86 -4.31 23.65
C LEU A 109 -12.09 -4.42 24.98
N LEU A 110 -12.67 -3.88 26.07
CA LEU A 110 -12.02 -3.78 27.39
C LEU A 110 -12.64 -4.72 28.44
N ILE A 111 -13.67 -5.49 28.07
CA ILE A 111 -14.31 -6.46 28.95
C ILE A 111 -14.14 -7.82 28.30
N ASP A 112 -13.35 -8.69 28.93
CA ASP A 112 -13.37 -10.11 28.60
C ASP A 112 -14.61 -10.72 29.26
N PRO A 113 -15.63 -11.16 28.50
CA PRO A 113 -16.79 -11.84 29.07
C PRO A 113 -16.43 -13.25 29.55
N VAL A 114 -15.26 -13.79 29.17
CA VAL A 114 -14.75 -15.06 29.68
C VAL A 114 -14.05 -14.80 31.01
N ALA A 115 -14.87 -14.64 32.05
CA ALA A 115 -14.39 -14.82 33.40
C ALA A 115 -13.93 -16.28 33.57
N PRO A 116 -12.79 -16.56 34.24
CA PRO A 116 -12.53 -17.90 34.75
C PRO A 116 -13.76 -18.42 35.50
N ALA A 117 -14.03 -19.72 35.51
CA ALA A 117 -15.21 -20.29 36.17
C ALA A 117 -15.37 -19.84 37.64
N GLU A 118 -14.25 -19.51 38.29
CA GLU A 118 -14.15 -18.89 39.61
C GLU A 118 -14.75 -17.47 39.68
N VAL A 119 -14.68 -16.65 38.64
CA VAL A 119 -15.25 -15.28 38.65
C VAL A 119 -16.72 -15.31 38.19
N GLU A 120 -17.12 -16.29 37.38
CA GLU A 120 -18.51 -16.53 36.96
C GLU A 120 -19.45 -16.86 38.14
N TRP A 121 -18.99 -17.62 39.14
CA TRP A 121 -19.83 -17.92 40.32
C TRP A 121 -20.07 -16.66 41.16
N ALA A 122 -19.04 -15.85 41.39
CA ALA A 122 -19.17 -14.61 42.17
C ALA A 122 -20.12 -13.59 41.51
N ARG A 123 -20.17 -13.52 40.17
CA ARG A 123 -21.10 -12.65 39.44
C ARG A 123 -22.55 -13.15 39.45
N ARG A 124 -22.78 -14.46 39.44
CA ARG A 124 -24.13 -15.05 39.45
C ARG A 124 -24.85 -14.94 40.80
N TYR A 125 -24.11 -14.88 41.90
CA TYR A 125 -24.70 -14.89 43.25
C TYR A 125 -24.71 -13.52 43.95
N ASN A 126 -24.02 -12.50 43.42
CA ASN A 126 -23.98 -11.15 44.01
C ASN A 126 -25.02 -10.20 43.40
N GLY A 127 -26.28 -10.64 43.31
CA GLY A 127 -27.40 -9.82 42.82
C GLY A 127 -28.63 -9.88 43.71
N ALA A 128 -28.56 -9.30 44.92
CA ALA A 128 -29.67 -8.66 45.65
C ALA A 128 -29.11 -7.81 46.80
#